data_AF-A0A514L9Z8-F1
#
_entry.id   AF-A0A514L9Z8-F1
#
_cell.length_a   1.000
_cell.length_b   1.000
_cell.length_c   1.000
_cell.angle_alpha   90.00
_cell.angle_beta   90.00
_cell.angle_gamma   90.00
#
_symmetry.space_group_name_H-M   'P 1'
#
loop_
_entity.id
_entity.type
_entity.pdbx_description
1 polymer ?
#
loop_
_entity_poly.entity_id
_entity_poly.type
_entity_poly.pdbx_seq_one_letter_code
_entity_poly.pdbx_strand_id
1 'polypeptide(L)'
;MKFKKDSKSIEENSELRILAEYNRRFKQMKITQKKANKLRDMEMDKEAEKFQELVKMLLREIEAYYRKYRKVLTKYGTLPEPPLEVEITNEERNIATAWKNAHRKKYGI
;
A
#
# COMPACT_ATOMS: atom_id res chain seq x y z
N MET A 1 8.39 -30.81 -22.21
CA MET A 1 9.05 -30.39 -20.95
C MET A 1 7.99 -29.93 -19.96
N LYS A 2 7.82 -30.62 -18.83
CA LYS A 2 7.00 -30.10 -17.71
C LYS A 2 7.84 -29.03 -17.01
N PHE A 3 7.51 -27.76 -17.20
CA PHE A 3 8.10 -26.67 -16.42
C PHE A 3 7.73 -26.87 -14.95
N LYS A 4 8.61 -27.49 -14.16
CA LYS A 4 8.51 -27.46 -12.71
C LYS A 4 8.81 -26.01 -12.32
N LYS A 5 7.76 -25.25 -11.98
CA LYS A 5 7.96 -23.94 -11.34
C LYS A 5 8.65 -24.19 -10.01
N ASP A 6 9.86 -23.66 -9.86
CA ASP A 6 10.60 -23.72 -8.61
C ASP A 6 9.78 -23.10 -7.48
N SER A 7 9.77 -23.70 -6.31
CA SER A 7 9.00 -23.24 -5.14
C SER A 7 9.27 -21.76 -4.81
N LYS A 8 10.52 -21.30 -4.97
CA LYS A 8 10.92 -19.88 -4.83
C LYS A 8 10.18 -18.95 -5.78
N SER A 9 9.96 -19.37 -7.03
CA SER A 9 9.23 -18.58 -8.03
C SER A 9 7.73 -18.47 -7.72
N ILE A 10 7.17 -19.46 -7.03
CA ILE A 10 5.77 -19.46 -6.60
C ILE A 10 5.58 -18.53 -5.40
N GLU A 11 6.51 -18.58 -4.46
CA GLU A 11 6.52 -17.71 -3.27
C GLU A 11 6.70 -16.23 -3.66
N GLU A 12 7.66 -15.92 -4.54
CA GLU A 12 7.87 -14.55 -5.04
C GLU A 12 6.63 -14.03 -5.80
N ASN A 13 5.96 -14.87 -6.57
CA ASN A 13 4.68 -14.50 -7.20
C ASN A 13 3.58 -14.20 -6.18
N SER A 14 3.54 -14.91 -5.05
CA SER A 14 2.59 -14.66 -3.97
C SER A 14 2.87 -13.31 -3.29
N GLU A 15 4.14 -13.02 -3.02
CA GLU A 15 4.57 -11.75 -2.43
C GLU A 15 4.29 -10.55 -3.33
N LEU A 16 4.51 -10.67 -4.64
CA LEU A 16 4.18 -9.62 -5.60
C LEU A 16 2.67 -9.35 -5.67
N ARG A 17 1.83 -10.37 -5.51
CA ARG A 17 0.37 -10.20 -5.41
C ARG A 17 -0.03 -9.42 -4.15
N ILE A 18 0.65 -9.68 -3.03
CA ILE A 18 0.46 -8.94 -1.79
C ILE A 18 0.77 -7.44 -1.99
N LEU A 19 1.91 -7.13 -2.62
CA LEU A 19 2.29 -5.77 -2.94
C LEU A 19 1.29 -5.08 -3.87
N ALA A 20 0.87 -5.77 -4.93
CA ALA A 20 -0.08 -5.24 -5.92
C ALA A 20 -1.44 -4.92 -5.27
N GLU A 21 -1.94 -5.81 -4.41
CA GLU A 21 -3.21 -5.63 -3.72
C GLU A 21 -3.14 -4.47 -2.69
N TYR A 22 -2.04 -4.35 -1.94
CA TYR A 22 -1.83 -3.19 -1.06
C TYR A 22 -1.86 -1.88 -1.86
N ASN A 23 -1.11 -1.80 -2.96
CA ASN A 23 -1.05 -0.62 -3.82
C ASN A 23 -2.42 -0.28 -4.44
N ARG A 24 -3.18 -1.30 -4.84
CA ARG A 24 -4.55 -1.13 -5.36
C ARG A 24 -5.46 -0.49 -4.31
N ARG A 25 -5.50 -1.04 -3.09
CA ARG A 25 -6.33 -0.50 -1.99
C ARG A 25 -5.93 0.92 -1.63
N PHE A 26 -4.64 1.19 -1.53
CA PHE A 26 -4.13 2.51 -1.22
C PHE A 26 -4.47 3.55 -2.30
N LYS A 27 -4.37 3.17 -3.59
CA LYS A 27 -4.82 4.00 -4.71
C LYS A 27 -6.32 4.28 -4.65
N GLN A 28 -7.13 3.27 -4.34
CA GLN A 28 -8.58 3.44 -4.17
C GLN A 28 -8.90 4.42 -3.05
N MET A 29 -8.25 4.30 -1.89
CA MET A 29 -8.39 5.26 -0.78
C MET A 29 -8.06 6.70 -1.22
N LYS A 30 -6.93 6.91 -1.92
CA LYS A 30 -6.54 8.24 -2.43
C LYS A 30 -7.58 8.81 -3.40
N ILE A 31 -8.19 7.98 -4.26
CA ILE A 31 -9.25 8.41 -5.18
C ILE A 31 -10.51 8.81 -4.39
N THR A 32 -10.92 8.00 -3.42
CA THR A 32 -12.07 8.28 -2.55
C THR A 32 -11.88 9.57 -1.78
N GLN A 33 -10.70 9.80 -1.20
CA GLN A 33 -10.40 11.05 -0.48
C GLN A 33 -10.47 12.27 -1.40
N LYS A 34 -9.94 12.17 -2.62
CA LYS A 34 -10.06 13.25 -3.61
C LYS A 34 -11.53 13.56 -3.95
N LYS A 35 -12.38 12.53 -4.01
CA LYS A 35 -13.81 12.70 -4.26
C LYS A 35 -14.52 13.36 -3.07
N ALA A 36 -14.21 12.96 -1.84
CA ALA A 36 -14.73 13.59 -0.63
C ALA A 36 -14.38 15.08 -0.59
N ASN A 37 -13.10 15.43 -0.84
CA ASN A 37 -12.64 16.81 -0.87
C ASN A 37 -13.37 17.64 -1.95
N LYS A 38 -13.48 17.10 -3.17
CA LYS A 38 -14.19 17.79 -4.27
C LYS A 38 -15.66 18.06 -3.93
N LEU A 39 -16.35 17.13 -3.26
CA LEU A 39 -17.75 17.32 -2.86
C LEU A 39 -17.86 18.43 -1.80
N ARG A 40 -16.91 18.48 -0.87
CA ARG A 40 -16.82 19.56 0.13
C ARG A 40 -16.57 20.91 -0.52
N ASP A 41 -15.68 20.98 -1.52
CA ASP A 41 -15.41 22.21 -2.28
C ASP A 41 -16.64 22.69 -3.06
N MET A 42 -17.60 21.81 -3.34
CA MET A 42 -18.89 22.10 -3.96
C MET A 42 -20.02 22.36 -2.94
N GLU A 43 -19.68 22.53 -1.65
CA GLU A 43 -20.64 22.71 -0.55
C GLU A 43 -21.64 21.54 -0.39
N MET A 44 -21.29 20.36 -0.90
CA MET A 44 -22.09 19.13 -0.79
C MET A 44 -21.68 18.33 0.46
N ASP A 45 -21.83 18.92 1.64
CA ASP A 45 -21.27 18.38 2.89
C ASP A 45 -21.80 16.98 3.24
N LYS A 46 -23.10 16.71 3.06
CA LYS A 46 -23.71 15.39 3.33
C LYS A 46 -23.14 14.30 2.43
N GLU A 47 -22.92 14.61 1.16
CA GLU A 47 -22.30 13.67 0.21
C GLU A 47 -20.82 13.50 0.51
N ALA A 48 -20.11 14.58 0.83
CA ALA A 48 -18.71 14.54 1.24
C ALA A 48 -18.50 13.63 2.47
N GLU A 49 -19.38 13.72 3.46
CA GLU A 49 -19.34 12.91 4.68
C GLU A 49 -19.49 11.41 4.39
N LYS A 50 -20.40 11.01 3.49
CA LYS A 50 -20.54 9.62 3.05
C LYS A 50 -19.23 9.07 2.45
N PHE A 51 -18.55 9.88 1.62
CA PHE A 51 -17.26 9.48 1.06
C PHE A 51 -16.15 9.49 2.12
N GLN A 52 -16.22 10.37 3.10
CA GLN A 52 -15.24 10.40 4.20
C GLN A 52 -15.38 9.16 5.11
N GLU A 53 -16.59 8.69 5.38
CA GLU A 53 -16.83 7.40 6.05
C GLU A 53 -16.23 6.23 5.25
N LEU A 54 -16.41 6.24 3.92
CA LEU A 54 -15.77 5.25 3.04
C LEU A 54 -14.24 5.32 3.11
N VAL A 55 -13.65 6.51 3.18
CA VAL A 55 -12.20 6.66 3.41
C VAL A 55 -11.78 6.01 4.73
N LYS A 56 -12.49 6.30 5.83
CA LYS A 56 -12.17 5.72 7.16
C LYS A 56 -12.21 4.19 7.13
N MET A 57 -13.21 3.60 6.48
CA MET A 57 -13.31 2.16 6.31
C MET A 57 -12.12 1.60 5.52
N LEU A 58 -11.78 2.20 4.37
CA LEU A 58 -10.64 1.78 3.56
C LEU A 58 -9.32 1.90 4.32
N LEU A 59 -9.14 2.95 5.11
CA LEU A 59 -7.94 3.13 5.94
C LEU A 59 -7.75 1.98 6.94
N ARG A 60 -8.82 1.59 7.64
CA ARG A 60 -8.77 0.44 8.57
C ARG A 60 -8.40 -0.85 7.85
N GLU A 61 -8.97 -1.09 6.67
CA GLU A 61 -8.66 -2.28 5.86
C GLU A 61 -7.21 -2.29 5.36
N ILE A 62 -6.71 -1.13 4.91
CA ILE A 62 -5.32 -0.98 4.46
C ILE A 62 -4.37 -1.19 5.62
N GLU A 63 -4.66 -0.63 6.79
CA GLU A 63 -3.82 -0.77 7.97
C GLU A 63 -3.75 -2.24 8.43
N ALA A 64 -4.90 -2.92 8.51
CA ALA A 64 -4.97 -4.34 8.83
C ALA A 64 -4.18 -5.18 7.81
N TYR A 65 -4.31 -4.85 6.52
CA TYR A 65 -3.56 -5.51 5.46
C TYR A 65 -2.05 -5.27 5.59
N TYR A 66 -1.65 -4.02 5.86
CA TYR A 66 -0.24 -3.68 6.08
C TYR A 66 0.33 -4.45 7.26
N ARG A 67 -0.34 -4.46 8.42
CA ARG A 67 0.10 -5.19 9.62
C ARG A 67 0.26 -6.68 9.33
N LYS A 68 -0.71 -7.29 8.62
CA LYS A 68 -0.67 -8.70 8.23
C LYS A 68 0.52 -9.05 7.34
N TYR A 69 0.86 -8.18 6.40
CA TYR A 69 1.89 -8.43 5.39
C TYR A 69 3.14 -7.55 5.52
N ARG A 70 3.36 -6.99 6.71
CA ARG A 70 4.37 -5.98 7.02
C ARG A 70 5.77 -6.36 6.52
N LYS A 71 6.20 -7.60 6.80
CA LYS A 71 7.51 -8.11 6.37
C LYS A 71 7.67 -8.10 4.85
N VAL A 72 6.65 -8.57 4.12
CA VAL A 72 6.66 -8.61 2.65
C VAL A 72 6.66 -7.19 2.10
N LEU A 73 5.78 -6.32 2.58
CA LEU A 73 5.68 -4.94 2.10
C LEU A 73 6.99 -4.17 2.34
N THR A 74 7.57 -4.29 3.53
CA THR A 74 8.87 -3.67 3.86
C THR A 74 10.00 -4.21 2.99
N LYS A 75 10.04 -5.53 2.72
CA LYS A 75 11.01 -6.15 1.80
C LYS A 75 11.00 -5.52 0.41
N TYR A 76 9.82 -5.09 -0.06
CA TYR A 76 9.64 -4.39 -1.34
C TYR A 76 9.60 -2.86 -1.21
N GLY A 77 10.20 -2.28 -0.17
CA GLY A 77 10.31 -0.84 -0.04
C GLY A 77 9.03 -0.10 0.37
N THR A 78 7.98 -0.83 0.74
CA THR A 78 6.69 -0.23 1.09
C THR A 78 6.58 -0.02 2.60
N LEU A 79 6.52 1.24 2.99
CA LEU A 79 6.25 1.69 4.36
C LEU A 79 4.84 2.31 4.41
N PRO A 80 4.18 2.31 5.58
CA PRO A 80 2.90 2.97 5.73
C PRO A 80 3.11 4.47 5.52
N GLU A 81 2.23 5.08 4.76
CA GLU A 81 2.18 6.53 4.54
C GLU A 81 1.02 7.10 5.36
N PRO A 82 1.11 8.36 5.82
CA PRO A 82 -0.03 9.06 6.39
C PRO A 82 -1.26 8.95 5.48
N PRO A 83 -2.46 8.72 6.02
CA PRO A 83 -2.83 8.78 7.45
C PRO A 83 -2.81 7.41 8.16
N LEU A 84 -2.04 6.41 7.69
CA LEU A 84 -1.91 5.14 8.40
C LEU A 84 -1.11 5.29 9.69
N GLU A 85 -1.66 4.83 10.82
CA GLU A 85 -1.05 4.92 12.14
C GLU A 85 -0.34 3.61 12.52
N VAL A 86 0.74 3.31 11.81
CA VAL A 86 1.57 2.14 12.09
C VAL A 86 2.98 2.59 12.43
N GLU A 87 3.41 2.37 13.66
CA GLU A 87 4.78 2.62 14.09
C GLU A 87 5.76 1.78 13.27
N ILE A 88 6.85 2.41 12.82
CA ILE A 88 7.89 1.78 11.98
C ILE A 88 9.22 1.79 12.70
N THR A 89 9.88 0.62 12.74
CA THR A 89 11.19 0.47 13.36
C THR A 89 12.31 0.99 12.44
N ASN A 90 13.47 1.30 13.01
CA ASN A 90 14.64 1.71 12.23
C ASN A 90 15.10 0.61 11.26
N GLU A 91 14.99 -0.66 11.67
CA GLU A 91 15.32 -1.81 10.82
C GLU A 91 14.46 -1.84 9.55
N GLU A 92 13.15 -1.62 9.69
CA GLU A 92 12.23 -1.60 8.56
C GLU A 92 12.49 -0.43 7.63
N ARG A 93 12.80 0.75 8.17
CA ARG A 93 13.24 1.90 7.36
C ARG A 93 14.49 1.57 6.58
N ASN A 94 15.45 0.89 7.18
CA ASN A 94 16.70 0.52 6.52
C ASN A 94 16.47 -0.49 5.39
N ILE A 95 15.68 -1.53 5.64
CA ILE A 95 15.31 -2.54 4.61
C ILE A 95 14.59 -1.85 3.44
N ALA A 96 13.58 -1.04 3.73
CA ALA A 96 12.80 -0.38 2.69
C ALA A 96 13.65 0.61 1.88
N THR A 97 14.52 1.37 2.54
CA THR A 97 15.45 2.31 1.90
C THR A 97 16.47 1.58 1.02
N ALA A 98 17.03 0.47 1.50
CA ALA A 98 17.98 -0.33 0.73
C ALA A 98 17.33 -0.86 -0.56
N TRP A 99 16.09 -1.36 -0.47
CA TRP A 99 15.33 -1.79 -1.64
C TRP A 99 15.10 -0.64 -2.63
N LYS A 100 14.63 0.53 -2.15
CA LYS A 100 14.38 1.71 -2.99
C LYS A 100 15.66 2.16 -3.71
N ASN A 101 16.78 2.21 -3.01
CA ASN A 101 18.08 2.60 -3.58
C ASN A 101 18.55 1.61 -4.65
N ALA A 102 18.42 0.30 -4.38
CA ALA A 102 18.77 -0.74 -5.36
C ALA A 102 17.87 -0.66 -6.61
N HIS A 103 16.56 -0.48 -6.41
CA HIS A 103 15.59 -0.35 -7.51
C HIS A 103 15.87 0.89 -8.35
N ARG A 104 16.12 2.04 -7.71
CA ARG A 104 16.52 3.30 -8.37
C ARG A 104 17.80 3.13 -9.20
N LYS A 105 18.84 2.53 -8.63
CA LYS A 105 20.10 2.25 -9.32
C LYS A 105 19.90 1.35 -10.55
N LYS A 106 19.00 0.37 -10.46
CA LYS A 106 18.74 -0.61 -11.53
C LYS A 106 17.89 -0.04 -12.66
N TYR A 107 16.91 0.80 -12.36
CA TYR A 107 15.90 1.26 -13.33
C TYR A 107 15.95 2.76 -13.65
N GLY A 108 16.83 3.54 -13.02
CA GLY A 108 17.10 4.93 -13.39
C GLY A 108 15.98 5.93 -13.09
N ILE A 109 15.11 5.65 -12.11
CA ILE A 109 14.00 6.52 -11.67
C ILE A 109 14.43 7.41 -10.50
#